data_AF-A0A7W0P333-F1
#
_entry.id   AF-A0A7W0P333-F1
#
_cell.length_a   1.000
_cell.length_b   1.000
_cell.length_c   1.000
_cell.angle_alpha   90.00
_cell.angle_beta   90.00
_cell.angle_gamma   90.00
#
_symmetry.space_group_name_H-M   'P 1'
#
loop_
_entity.id
_entity.type
_entity.pdbx_description
1 polymer ?
#
loop_
_entity_poly.entity_id
_entity_poly.type
_entity_poly.pdbx_seq_one_letter_code
_entity_poly.pdbx_strand_id
1 'polypeptide(L)' 'MMALASVEGGFGVEVRGEEGTWRVAILDPEGEMVAERACHDGAEARTYASTVRQHIYWLSPEKFREYYRIEGPVEG' A
#
# COMPACT_ATOMS: atom_id res chain seq x y z
N MET A 1 -1.15 6.28 -17.74
CA MET A 1 0.05 6.43 -16.88
C MET A 1 -0.38 7.24 -15.67
N MET A 2 -0.89 6.60 -14.61
CA MET A 2 -1.28 7.30 -13.37
C MET A 2 -0.04 7.37 -12.48
N ALA A 3 0.32 8.58 -12.09
CA ALA A 3 1.53 8.89 -11.32
C ALA A 3 1.43 8.34 -9.89
N LEU A 4 2.47 7.61 -9.50
CA LEU A 4 2.80 7.29 -8.12
C LEU A 4 3.08 8.60 -7.37
N ALA A 5 2.18 9.00 -6.48
CA ALA A 5 2.49 10.01 -5.49
C ALA A 5 3.43 9.37 -4.45
N SER A 6 4.72 9.35 -4.74
CA SER A 6 5.77 9.02 -3.78
C SER A 6 5.88 10.19 -2.81
N VAL A 7 5.29 10.04 -1.62
CA VAL A 7 5.54 10.94 -0.50
C VAL A 7 6.92 10.61 0.05
N GLU A 8 7.81 11.60 0.09
CA GLU A 8 9.23 11.40 0.39
C GLU A 8 9.45 10.58 1.68
N GLY A 9 10.11 9.42 1.54
CA GLY A 9 10.53 8.54 2.65
C GLY A 9 9.47 7.56 3.22
N GLY A 10 8.23 7.57 2.71
CA GLY A 10 7.13 6.75 3.23
C GLY A 10 6.72 5.57 2.35
N PHE A 11 5.88 4.69 2.88
CA PHE A 11 5.24 3.62 2.10
C PHE A 11 4.37 4.19 0.97
N GLY A 12 4.34 3.51 -0.17
CA GLY A 12 3.47 3.78 -1.31
C GLY A 12 2.28 2.83 -1.41
N VAL A 13 1.27 3.20 -2.22
CA VAL A 13 0.10 2.34 -2.48
C VAL A 13 -0.29 2.40 -3.96
N GLU A 14 -0.27 1.24 -4.61
CA GLU A 14 -0.68 1.07 -6.00
C GLU A 14 -1.92 0.20 -6.13
N VAL A 15 -2.84 0.61 -6.99
CA VAL A 15 -3.95 -0.23 -7.45
C VAL A 15 -3.56 -0.80 -8.80
N ARG A 16 -3.49 -2.12 -8.90
CA ARG A 16 -3.17 -2.85 -10.12
C ARG A 16 -4.36 -3.74 -10.47
N GLY A 17 -4.66 -3.91 -11.76
CA GLY A 17 -5.61 -4.92 -12.20
C GLY A 17 -6.52 -4.50 -13.34
N GLU A 18 -7.17 -5.51 -13.89
CA GLU A 18 -8.21 -5.48 -14.91
C GLU A 18 -9.44 -6.27 -14.39
N GLU A 19 -10.53 -6.34 -15.14
CA GLU A 19 -11.78 -6.96 -14.68
C GLU A 19 -11.53 -8.37 -14.08
N GLY A 20 -11.94 -8.57 -12.82
CA GLY A 20 -11.74 -9.83 -12.07
C GLY A 20 -10.34 -10.07 -11.47
N THR A 21 -9.36 -9.16 -11.65
CA THR A 21 -7.97 -9.34 -11.16
C THR A 21 -7.44 -8.13 -10.38
N TRP A 22 -8.33 -7.40 -9.73
CA TRP A 22 -7.95 -6.23 -8.96
C TRP A 22 -7.11 -6.58 -7.73
N ARG A 23 -6.03 -5.84 -7.52
CA ARG A 23 -5.10 -5.98 -6.41
C ARG A 23 -4.61 -4.62 -5.94
N VAL A 24 -4.28 -4.54 -4.67
CA VAL A 24 -3.64 -3.36 -4.08
C VAL A 24 -2.30 -3.79 -3.52
N ALA A 25 -1.23 -3.15 -4.00
CA ALA A 25 0.14 -3.35 -3.56
C ALA A 25 0.56 -2.21 -2.64
N ILE A 26 1.19 -2.55 -1.52
CA ILE A 26 1.91 -1.62 -0.65
C ILE A 26 3.37 -1.68 -1.03
N LEU A 27 3.94 -0.52 -1.34
CA LEU A 27 5.32 -0.38 -1.73
C LEU A 27 6.13 0.21 -0.57
N ASP A 28 7.37 -0.19 -0.41
CA ASP A 28 8.31 0.52 0.45
C ASP A 28 8.83 1.81 -0.23
N PRO A 29 9.68 2.61 0.45
CA PRO A 29 10.26 3.83 -0.14
C PRO A 29 11.17 3.59 -1.35
N GLU A 30 11.71 2.38 -1.52
CA GLU A 30 12.52 1.99 -2.68
C GLU A 30 11.63 1.55 -3.87
N GLY A 31 10.32 1.41 -3.65
CA GLY A 31 9.33 0.98 -4.63
C GLY A 31 9.14 -0.53 -4.67
N GLU A 32 9.72 -1.29 -3.74
CA GLU A 32 9.53 -2.74 -3.65
C GLU A 32 8.18 -3.10 -3.02
N MET A 33 7.52 -4.12 -3.56
CA MET A 33 6.24 -4.58 -3.04
C MET A 33 6.44 -5.40 -1.77
N VAL A 34 6.03 -4.83 -0.64
CA VAL A 34 6.17 -5.45 0.68
C VAL A 34 4.89 -6.12 1.18
N ALA A 35 3.74 -5.78 0.60
CA ALA A 35 2.48 -6.46 0.86
C ALA A 35 1.53 -6.31 -0.33
N GLU A 36 0.63 -7.28 -0.51
CA GLU A 36 -0.44 -7.19 -1.49
C GLU A 36 -1.76 -7.73 -0.95
N ARG A 37 -2.87 -7.25 -1.51
CA ARG A 37 -4.21 -7.78 -1.25
C ARG A 37 -5.01 -7.86 -2.54
N ALA A 38 -5.58 -9.04 -2.79
CA ALA A 38 -6.57 -9.24 -3.86
C ALA A 38 -7.92 -8.62 -3.49
N CYS A 39 -8.57 -8.00 -4.48
CA CYS A 39 -9.87 -7.37 -4.39
C CYS A 39 -10.81 -7.95 -5.45
N HIS A 40 -12.09 -7.96 -5.15
CA HIS A 40 -13.13 -8.48 -6.03
C HIS A 40 -13.33 -7.58 -7.27
N ASP A 41 -13.31 -6.27 -7.06
CA ASP A 41 -13.52 -5.27 -8.11
C ASP A 41 -12.71 -3.98 -7.89
N GLY A 42 -12.74 -3.10 -8.88
CA GLY A 42 -12.01 -1.84 -8.83
C GLY A 42 -12.55 -0.86 -7.79
N ALA A 43 -13.82 -0.95 -7.39
CA ALA A 43 -14.35 -0.10 -6.33
C ALA A 43 -13.80 -0.52 -4.97
N GLU A 44 -13.78 -1.82 -4.67
CA GLU A 44 -13.14 -2.36 -3.47
C GLU A 44 -11.66 -1.98 -3.44
N ALA A 45 -10.94 -2.17 -4.55
CA ALA A 45 -9.51 -1.87 -4.62
C ALA A 45 -9.19 -0.38 -4.35
N ARG A 46 -10.00 0.53 -4.92
CA ARG A 46 -9.84 1.98 -4.65
C ARG A 46 -10.16 2.35 -3.21
N THR A 47 -11.24 1.79 -2.65
CA THR A 47 -11.60 2.01 -1.25
C THR A 47 -10.50 1.52 -0.31
N TYR A 48 -10.02 0.29 -0.51
CA TYR A 48 -8.95 -0.27 0.30
C TYR A 48 -7.65 0.54 0.17
N ALA A 49 -7.26 0.94 -1.05
CA ALA A 49 -6.09 1.78 -1.26
C ALA A 49 -6.22 3.15 -0.57
N SER A 50 -7.42 3.73 -0.50
CA SER A 50 -7.67 4.95 0.27
C SER A 50 -7.47 4.73 1.77
N THR A 51 -7.95 3.61 2.32
CA THR A 51 -7.71 3.25 3.73
C THR A 51 -6.23 3.08 4.03
N VAL A 52 -5.49 2.37 3.16
CA VAL A 52 -4.03 2.20 3.36
C VAL A 52 -3.33 3.55 3.36
N ARG A 53 -3.68 4.47 2.44
CA ARG A 53 -3.12 5.83 2.43
C ARG A 53 -3.41 6.59 3.73
N GLN A 54 -4.62 6.51 4.27
CA GLN A 54 -4.94 7.11 5.56
C GLN A 54 -4.10 6.50 6.69
N HIS A 55 -3.92 5.18 6.71
CA HIS A 55 -3.06 4.52 7.69
C HIS A 55 -1.61 4.96 7.60
N ILE A 56 -1.06 5.20 6.40
CA ILE A 56 0.29 5.76 6.23
C ILE A 56 0.42 7.12 6.92
N TYR A 57 -0.61 7.96 6.87
CA TYR A 57 -0.59 9.27 7.53
C TYR A 57 -0.89 9.23 9.04
N TRP A 58 -1.70 8.27 9.50
CA TRP A 58 -2.18 8.25 10.89
C TRP A 58 -1.37 7.35 11.81
N LEU A 59 -0.75 6.30 11.28
CA LEU A 59 0.02 5.35 12.06
C LEU A 59 1.50 5.71 12.05
N SER A 60 2.19 5.40 13.15
CA SER A 60 3.65 5.36 13.11
C SER A 60 4.11 4.24 12.16
N PRO A 61 5.31 4.34 11.57
CA PRO A 61 5.84 3.32 10.66
C PRO A 61 5.85 1.91 11.26
N GLU A 62 6.17 1.78 12.55
CA GLU A 62 6.15 0.51 13.28
C GLU A 62 4.74 -0.09 13.36
N LYS A 63 3.74 0.72 13.70
CA LYS A 63 2.34 0.26 13.79
C LYS A 63 1.75 -0.07 12.42
N PHE A 64 2.15 0.67 11.39
CA PHE A 64 1.78 0.36 10.02
C PHE A 64 2.31 -1.01 9.59
N ARG A 65 3.61 -1.28 9.84
CA ARG A 65 4.23 -2.59 9.55
C ARG A 65 3.56 -3.73 10.31
N GLU A 66 3.28 -3.55 11.60
CA GLU A 66 2.57 -4.54 12.43
C GLU A 66 1.18 -4.85 11.86
N TYR A 67 0.40 -3.81 11.51
CA TYR A 67 -0.96 -3.95 11.00
C TYR A 67 -1.01 -4.72 9.67
N TYR A 68 -0.10 -4.41 8.75
CA TYR A 68 -0.02 -5.05 7.43
C TYR A 68 0.88 -6.28 7.38
N ARG A 69 1.46 -6.69 8.52
CA ARG A 69 2.40 -7.82 8.64
C ARG A 69 3.57 -7.71 7.65
N ILE A 70 4.09 -6.50 7.47
CA ILE A 70 5.24 -6.24 6.61
C ILE A 70 6.50 -6.72 7.34
N GLU A 71 7.18 -7.72 6.78
CA GLU A 71 8.43 -8.25 7.33
C GLU A 71 9.62 -7.41 6.82
N GLY A 72 10.56 -7.06 7.71
CA GLY A 72 11.76 -6.29 7.36
C GLY A 72 12.17 -5.30 8.46
N PRO A 73 13.47 -4.91 8.55
CA PRO A 73 13.98 -4.15 9.66
C PRO A 73 13.39 -2.73 9.75
N VAL A 74 13.01 -2.34 10.96
CA VAL A 74 12.88 -0.94 11.37
C VAL A 74 14.28 -0.38 11.52
N GLU A 75 14.83 0.20 10.46
CA GLU A 75 15.93 1.14 10.67
C GLU A 75 15.31 2.37 11.37
N GLY A 76 15.55 2.44 12.67
CA GLY A 76 15.01 3.45 13.59
C GLY A 76 15.78 4.76 13.57
#